data_AF-A0AAF3EDT7-F1
#
_entry.id   AF-A0AAF3EDT7-F1
#
_cell.length_a   1.000
_cell.length_b   1.000
_cell.length_c   1.000
_cell.angle_alpha   90.00
_cell.angle_beta   90.00
_cell.angle_gamma   90.00
#
_symmetry.space_group_name_H-M   'P 1'
#
loop_
_entity.id
_entity.type
_entity.pdbx_description
1 polymer ?
#
loop_
_entity_poly.entity_id
_entity_poly.type
_entity_poly.pdbx_seq_one_letter_code
_entity_poly.pdbx_strand_id
1 'polypeptide(L)'
;MSNKTKSTSPSSKKIDKENRLEAKTLLSTKAVLLSLLFSLIFASAGTYLFAKPLIDPVAYSLPEVPVFEGGLKRNEKLGKAEKLLLDQIYGPESLAIHPITGHLWAGLKTGLICEIAIGFDEKVEIKRAVSLTNFTDCDGSYSTQPRCGRPLGLRMTPKGELLVADAYLGLYIIDLDKEKVSKLFGSGSEVGNDLTRPTRYLNDLDVLPDGRIVVSESSHRFDDRDFILDLFEHRPNGRLLTFKPQIGEIRALKKDLYFPNGVQAIGDYVYYSEMGMARIQKINCKNLEVTTVVDGLPGYPDNIRLDPLGQLLVPIPTMRDNFDAWLAERPKLRGFLTKVLSPRMLTFIAVVDVLAVDVEAVDDEEAVDVDAVDAVLVVAVVDEQSEQLDGQ
;
A
#
# COMPACT_ATOMS: atom_id res chain seq x y z
N MET A 1 21.27 -11.32 81.25
CA MET A 1 21.35 -11.18 79.77
C MET A 1 20.54 -9.96 79.37
N SER A 2 21.19 -8.88 78.93
CA SER A 2 20.50 -7.69 78.40
C SER A 2 21.26 -7.22 77.16
N ASN A 3 20.72 -7.53 75.98
CA ASN A 3 21.23 -7.05 74.71
C ASN A 3 20.94 -5.55 74.57
N LYS A 4 22.00 -4.72 74.50
CA LYS A 4 21.90 -3.35 73.96
C LYS A 4 22.35 -3.40 72.50
N THR A 5 21.39 -3.39 71.60
CA THR A 5 21.55 -3.12 70.17
C THR A 5 22.10 -1.70 69.98
N LYS A 6 23.36 -1.57 69.54
CA LYS A 6 23.89 -0.30 69.03
C LYS A 6 23.47 -0.16 67.57
N SER A 7 22.46 0.67 67.34
CA SER A 7 22.16 1.27 66.04
C SER A 7 23.32 2.20 65.67
N THR A 8 24.13 1.82 64.67
CA THR A 8 25.11 2.72 64.05
C THR A 8 24.45 3.41 62.87
N SER A 9 24.04 4.67 63.06
CA SER A 9 23.68 5.56 61.95
C SER A 9 24.90 5.79 61.05
N PRO A 10 24.77 5.78 59.71
CA PRO A 10 25.90 6.09 58.84
C PRO A 10 26.42 7.51 59.11
N SER A 11 27.74 7.67 59.16
CA SER A 11 28.44 8.95 59.35
C SER A 11 28.01 9.98 58.31
N SER A 12 27.61 11.18 58.75
CA SER A 12 27.15 12.29 57.89
C SER A 12 28.12 12.65 56.77
N LYS A 13 29.43 12.47 56.99
CA LYS A 13 30.47 12.73 55.97
C LYS A 13 30.44 11.73 54.81
N LYS A 14 29.96 10.50 55.02
CA LYS A 14 29.83 9.49 53.97
C LYS A 14 28.61 9.79 53.09
N ILE A 15 27.50 10.15 53.73
CA ILE A 15 26.26 10.59 53.06
C ILE A 15 26.52 11.84 52.21
N ASP A 16 27.25 12.84 52.73
CA ASP A 16 27.60 14.05 51.96
C ASP A 16 28.49 13.77 50.74
N LYS A 17 29.36 12.76 50.81
CA LYS A 17 30.27 12.41 49.72
C LYS A 17 29.54 11.61 48.62
N GLU A 18 28.65 10.70 49.01
CA GLU A 18 27.76 9.98 48.09
C GLU A 18 26.80 10.96 47.40
N ASN A 19 26.15 11.86 48.14
CA ASN A 19 25.27 12.90 47.58
C ASN A 19 25.99 13.83 46.60
N ARG A 20 27.25 14.22 46.89
CA ARG A 20 28.07 15.03 45.96
C ARG A 20 28.50 14.27 44.72
N LEU A 21 28.74 12.96 44.81
CA LEU A 21 29.11 12.13 43.68
C LEU A 21 27.89 11.92 42.76
N GLU A 22 26.72 11.61 43.33
CA GLU A 22 25.45 11.50 42.61
C GLU A 22 25.10 12.81 41.90
N ALA A 23 25.22 13.96 42.57
CA ALA A 23 24.96 15.26 41.96
C ALA A 23 25.90 15.59 40.78
N LYS A 24 27.18 15.19 40.85
CA LYS A 24 28.15 15.36 39.75
C LYS A 24 27.84 14.44 38.57
N THR A 25 27.50 13.17 38.85
CA THR A 25 27.09 12.22 37.81
C THR A 25 25.84 12.71 37.11
N LEU A 26 24.85 13.20 37.86
CA LEU A 26 23.59 13.71 37.33
C LEU A 26 23.77 15.02 36.52
N LEU A 27 24.68 15.91 36.93
CA LEU A 27 25.08 17.08 36.12
C LEU A 27 25.79 16.66 34.83
N SER A 28 26.69 15.66 34.89
CA SER A 28 27.40 15.13 33.74
C SER A 28 26.44 14.48 32.74
N THR A 29 25.52 13.65 33.21
CA THR A 29 24.47 13.04 32.38
C THR A 29 23.58 14.10 31.75
N LYS A 30 23.17 15.14 32.49
CA LYS A 30 22.41 16.27 31.93
C LYS A 30 23.19 17.03 30.86
N ALA A 31 24.48 17.28 31.07
CA ALA A 31 25.33 17.96 30.10
C ALA A 31 25.52 17.13 28.82
N VAL A 32 25.68 15.80 28.94
CA VAL A 32 25.74 14.87 27.80
C VAL A 32 24.41 14.83 27.05
N LEU A 33 23.28 14.77 27.75
CA LEU A 33 21.96 14.80 27.12
C LEU A 33 21.73 16.13 26.37
N LEU A 34 22.15 17.25 26.97
CA LEU A 34 22.01 18.57 26.35
C LEU A 34 22.92 18.74 25.13
N SER A 35 24.14 18.20 25.16
CA SER A 35 25.04 18.25 24.02
C SER A 35 24.57 17.34 22.87
N LEU A 36 24.01 16.17 23.18
CA LEU A 36 23.36 15.30 22.20
C LEU A 36 22.14 15.99 21.58
N LEU A 37 21.30 16.63 22.39
CA LEU A 37 20.15 17.39 21.90
C LEU A 37 20.60 18.55 21.00
N PHE A 38 21.62 19.32 21.40
CA PHE A 38 22.14 20.43 20.59
C PHE A 38 22.73 19.92 19.26
N SER A 39 23.45 18.80 19.30
CA SER A 39 24.00 18.15 18.10
C SER A 39 22.90 17.68 17.16
N LEU A 40 21.82 17.09 17.71
CA LEU A 40 20.66 16.67 16.95
C LEU A 40 19.92 17.85 16.32
N ILE A 41 19.72 18.94 17.06
CA ILE A 41 19.11 20.18 16.56
C ILE A 41 19.97 20.78 15.44
N PHE A 42 21.28 20.87 15.63
CA PHE A 42 22.18 21.43 14.64
C PHE A 42 22.23 20.58 13.37
N ALA A 43 22.29 19.25 13.50
CA ALA A 43 22.21 18.32 12.38
C ALA A 43 20.86 18.45 11.65
N SER A 44 19.75 18.52 12.39
CA SER A 44 18.40 18.69 11.83
C SER A 44 18.24 20.00 11.08
N ALA A 45 18.73 21.10 11.65
CA ALA A 45 18.73 22.42 11.01
C ALA A 45 19.61 22.41 9.75
N GLY A 46 20.79 21.80 9.82
CA GLY A 46 21.66 21.60 8.66
C GLY A 46 20.96 20.82 7.54
N THR A 47 20.35 19.68 7.86
CA THR A 47 19.57 18.89 6.90
C THR A 47 18.40 19.68 6.30
N TYR A 48 17.64 20.41 7.12
CA TYR A 48 16.52 21.23 6.64
C TYR A 48 16.97 22.27 5.62
N LEU A 49 18.08 22.96 5.89
CA LEU A 49 18.60 24.06 5.06
C LEU A 49 19.33 23.58 3.80
N PHE A 50 20.12 22.50 3.91
CA PHE A 50 21.04 22.10 2.83
C PHE A 50 20.59 20.87 2.04
N ALA A 51 19.80 19.97 2.61
CA ALA A 51 19.32 18.81 1.87
C ALA A 51 18.22 19.22 0.89
N LYS A 52 18.36 18.80 -0.37
CA LYS A 52 17.31 18.97 -1.37
C LYS A 52 16.08 18.16 -0.97
N PRO A 53 14.87 18.73 -1.06
CA PRO A 53 13.67 17.97 -0.75
C PRO A 53 13.46 16.86 -1.80
N LEU A 54 13.11 15.66 -1.35
CA LEU A 54 12.75 14.54 -2.23
C LEU A 54 11.38 14.73 -2.89
N ILE A 55 10.53 15.50 -2.22
CA ILE A 55 9.13 15.77 -2.57
C ILE A 55 8.85 17.27 -2.50
N ASP A 56 7.83 17.72 -3.22
CA ASP A 56 7.29 19.08 -3.14
C ASP A 56 5.86 19.05 -2.60
N PRO A 57 5.69 18.83 -1.27
CA PRO A 57 4.41 18.52 -0.67
C PRO A 57 3.46 19.72 -0.68
N VAL A 58 2.18 19.45 -0.96
CA VAL A 58 1.10 20.44 -0.87
C VAL A 58 0.15 20.12 0.26
N ALA A 59 -0.35 21.15 0.94
CA ALA A 59 -1.39 20.97 1.95
C ALA A 59 -2.68 20.45 1.30
N TYR A 60 -3.37 19.57 2.01
CA TYR A 60 -4.64 19.02 1.55
C TYR A 60 -5.55 18.73 2.73
N SER A 61 -6.82 18.50 2.42
CA SER A 61 -7.84 18.06 3.36
C SER A 61 -8.74 17.07 2.63
N LEU A 62 -9.07 15.97 3.31
CA LEU A 62 -10.00 14.96 2.81
C LEU A 62 -11.36 15.18 3.45
N PRO A 63 -12.46 14.71 2.83
CA PRO A 63 -13.77 14.72 3.47
C PRO A 63 -13.73 14.02 4.83
N GLU A 64 -14.63 14.42 5.74
CA GLU A 64 -14.72 13.80 7.06
C GLU A 64 -14.92 12.28 6.96
N VAL A 65 -14.35 11.54 7.92
CA VAL A 65 -14.56 10.10 8.02
C VAL A 65 -16.04 9.84 8.31
N PRO A 66 -16.73 8.97 7.56
CA PRO A 66 -18.13 8.67 7.79
C PRO A 66 -18.32 8.01 9.15
N VAL A 67 -19.52 8.18 9.71
CA VAL A 67 -19.90 7.48 10.94
C VAL A 67 -20.10 6.00 10.60
N PHE A 68 -19.55 5.10 11.43
CA PHE A 68 -19.68 3.65 11.27
C PHE A 68 -21.07 3.14 11.72
N GLU A 69 -22.10 3.46 10.95
CA GLU A 69 -23.49 3.05 11.16
C GLU A 69 -24.06 2.38 9.90
N GLY A 70 -25.20 1.68 10.04
CA GLY A 70 -25.83 0.93 8.94
C GLY A 70 -24.88 -0.13 8.35
N GLY A 71 -24.77 -0.17 7.03
CA GLY A 71 -23.80 -1.02 6.32
C GLY A 71 -22.36 -0.86 6.82
N LEU A 72 -21.90 0.37 7.09
CA LEU A 72 -20.55 0.68 7.59
C LEU A 72 -20.32 0.31 9.06
N LYS A 73 -21.30 -0.31 9.72
CA LYS A 73 -21.12 -0.77 11.09
C LYS A 73 -19.99 -1.80 11.16
N ARG A 74 -19.10 -1.57 12.12
CA ARG A 74 -17.95 -2.44 12.40
C ARG A 74 -18.40 -3.85 12.77
N ASN A 75 -17.72 -4.85 12.23
CA ASN A 75 -17.89 -6.26 12.58
C ASN A 75 -16.56 -7.02 12.54
N GLU A 76 -16.49 -8.20 13.17
CA GLU A 76 -15.26 -9.02 13.25
C GLU A 76 -15.25 -10.20 12.27
N LYS A 77 -16.00 -10.14 11.15
CA LYS A 77 -16.15 -11.29 10.23
C LYS A 77 -14.80 -11.72 9.63
N LEU A 78 -14.00 -10.76 9.18
CA LEU A 78 -12.68 -11.02 8.56
C LEU A 78 -11.64 -11.50 9.58
N GLY A 79 -11.74 -11.10 10.85
CA GLY A 79 -10.88 -11.61 11.91
C GLY A 79 -11.02 -13.12 12.16
N LYS A 80 -12.09 -13.74 11.65
CA LYS A 80 -12.34 -15.20 11.72
C LYS A 80 -11.90 -15.95 10.46
N ALA A 81 -11.35 -15.25 9.47
CA ALA A 81 -10.88 -15.88 8.24
C ALA A 81 -9.70 -16.81 8.53
N GLU A 82 -9.68 -17.95 7.85
CA GLU A 82 -8.54 -18.86 7.90
C GLU A 82 -7.38 -18.29 7.06
N LYS A 83 -6.18 -18.26 7.66
CA LYS A 83 -4.96 -17.88 6.96
C LYS A 83 -4.36 -19.11 6.29
N LEU A 84 -4.36 -19.13 4.97
CA LEU A 84 -3.81 -20.22 4.16
C LEU A 84 -2.37 -19.93 3.77
N LEU A 85 -1.56 -20.98 3.61
CA LEU A 85 -0.17 -20.90 3.13
C LEU A 85 0.75 -20.00 3.96
N LEU A 86 0.50 -19.93 5.29
CA LEU A 86 1.40 -19.29 6.24
C LEU A 86 2.83 -19.82 6.06
N ASP A 87 3.81 -18.92 6.09
CA ASP A 87 5.24 -19.16 5.90
C ASP A 87 5.66 -19.78 4.56
N GLN A 88 4.72 -19.97 3.62
CA GLN A 88 4.99 -20.55 2.29
C GLN A 88 4.98 -19.49 1.18
N ILE A 89 4.16 -18.45 1.31
CA ILE A 89 4.10 -17.33 0.39
C ILE A 89 4.30 -16.01 1.14
N TYR A 90 4.91 -15.03 0.49
CA TYR A 90 5.24 -13.75 1.11
C TYR A 90 4.66 -12.56 0.34
N GLY A 91 3.82 -11.79 1.02
CA GLY A 91 3.16 -10.60 0.50
C GLY A 91 2.34 -10.84 -0.77
N PRO A 92 1.40 -11.82 -0.81
CA PRO A 92 0.40 -11.86 -1.87
C PRO A 92 -0.38 -10.54 -1.88
N GLU A 93 -0.68 -9.97 -3.04
CA GLU A 93 -1.40 -8.69 -3.09
C GLU A 93 -2.66 -8.74 -3.98
N SER A 94 -2.58 -9.29 -5.20
CA SER A 94 -3.74 -9.43 -6.08
C SER A 94 -4.02 -10.89 -6.39
N LEU A 95 -5.31 -11.22 -6.43
CA LEU A 95 -5.84 -12.53 -6.76
C LEU A 95 -6.52 -12.52 -8.13
N ALA A 96 -6.29 -13.57 -8.91
CA ALA A 96 -7.07 -13.91 -10.10
C ALA A 96 -7.51 -15.37 -10.05
N ILE A 97 -8.70 -15.67 -10.54
CA ILE A 97 -9.24 -17.03 -10.56
C ILE A 97 -9.24 -17.54 -11.99
N HIS A 98 -8.68 -18.73 -12.20
CA HIS A 98 -8.74 -19.37 -13.50
C HIS A 98 -10.16 -19.90 -13.77
N PRO A 99 -10.83 -19.50 -14.87
CA PRO A 99 -12.26 -19.77 -15.06
C PRO A 99 -12.59 -21.27 -15.24
N ILE A 100 -11.63 -22.06 -15.72
CA ILE A 100 -11.82 -23.50 -15.96
C ILE A 100 -11.41 -24.35 -14.75
N THR A 101 -10.18 -24.20 -14.25
CA THR A 101 -9.66 -25.01 -13.14
C THR A 101 -10.13 -24.53 -11.77
N GLY A 102 -10.56 -23.27 -11.64
CA GLY A 102 -10.87 -22.65 -10.35
C GLY A 102 -9.64 -22.33 -9.51
N HIS A 103 -8.43 -22.56 -10.02
CA HIS A 103 -7.20 -22.27 -9.28
C HIS A 103 -7.00 -20.76 -9.10
N LEU A 104 -6.50 -20.38 -7.94
CA LEU A 104 -6.12 -19.01 -7.62
C LEU A 104 -4.72 -18.70 -8.14
N TRP A 105 -4.52 -17.45 -8.53
CA TRP A 105 -3.22 -16.92 -8.93
C TRP A 105 -2.92 -15.68 -8.09
N ALA A 106 -1.72 -15.63 -7.52
CA ALA A 106 -1.30 -14.54 -6.65
C ALA A 106 0.09 -14.00 -6.99
N GLY A 107 0.22 -12.68 -7.07
CA GLY A 107 1.50 -11.98 -7.19
C GLY A 107 2.18 -11.78 -5.84
N LEU A 108 3.43 -12.23 -5.70
CA LEU A 108 4.20 -12.18 -4.46
C LEU A 108 5.19 -11.04 -4.42
N LYS A 109 5.62 -10.67 -3.20
CA LYS A 109 6.62 -9.62 -2.99
C LYS A 109 8.01 -9.98 -3.53
N THR A 110 8.29 -11.27 -3.69
CA THR A 110 9.50 -11.80 -4.32
C THR A 110 9.52 -11.67 -5.85
N GLY A 111 8.42 -11.22 -6.47
CA GLY A 111 8.29 -11.15 -7.93
C GLY A 111 7.71 -12.41 -8.57
N LEU A 112 7.52 -13.47 -7.79
CA LEU A 112 6.89 -14.71 -8.25
C LEU A 112 5.38 -14.54 -8.37
N ILE A 113 4.79 -15.31 -9.29
CA ILE A 113 3.36 -15.42 -9.49
C ILE A 113 2.99 -16.89 -9.27
N CYS A 114 2.25 -17.19 -8.21
CA CYS A 114 1.97 -18.57 -7.80
C CYS A 114 0.58 -19.00 -8.23
N GLU A 115 0.48 -20.24 -8.74
CA GLU A 115 -0.77 -20.96 -8.92
C GLU A 115 -1.07 -21.77 -7.66
N ILE A 116 -2.25 -21.56 -7.09
CA ILE A 116 -2.71 -22.15 -5.85
C ILE A 116 -3.99 -22.92 -6.12
N ALA A 117 -3.94 -24.23 -5.93
CA ALA A 117 -5.12 -25.09 -5.99
C ALA A 117 -5.75 -25.20 -4.61
N ILE A 118 -7.07 -25.11 -4.56
CA ILE A 118 -7.89 -25.39 -3.36
C ILE A 118 -8.71 -26.63 -3.69
N GLY A 119 -8.36 -27.76 -3.08
CA GLY A 119 -9.05 -29.03 -3.27
C GLY A 119 -10.44 -29.05 -2.63
N PHE A 120 -11.27 -30.01 -3.02
CA PHE A 120 -12.58 -30.26 -2.39
C PHE A 120 -12.47 -30.70 -0.92
N ASP A 121 -11.30 -31.18 -0.52
CA ASP A 121 -10.92 -31.48 0.86
C ASP A 121 -10.37 -30.26 1.61
N GLU A 122 -10.56 -29.06 1.07
CA GLU A 122 -10.02 -27.77 1.55
C GLU A 122 -8.48 -27.74 1.60
N LYS A 123 -7.81 -28.73 1.01
CA LYS A 123 -6.37 -28.77 0.98
C LYS A 123 -5.84 -27.75 -0.02
N VAL A 124 -4.97 -26.87 0.47
CA VAL A 124 -4.33 -25.82 -0.33
C VAL A 124 -2.94 -26.28 -0.77
N GLU A 125 -2.65 -26.19 -2.06
CA GLU A 125 -1.38 -26.60 -2.64
C GLU A 125 -0.88 -25.57 -3.66
N ILE A 126 0.40 -25.16 -3.55
CA ILE A 126 1.06 -24.38 -4.59
C ILE A 126 1.46 -25.34 -5.72
N LYS A 127 0.83 -25.19 -6.90
CA LYS A 127 1.06 -26.08 -8.05
C LYS A 127 2.32 -25.69 -8.82
N ARG A 128 2.52 -24.39 -9.02
CA ARG A 128 3.69 -23.83 -9.71
C ARG A 128 3.86 -22.36 -9.39
N ALA A 129 5.03 -21.82 -9.75
CA ALA A 129 5.35 -20.41 -9.69
C ALA A 129 5.99 -19.97 -11.01
N VAL A 130 5.65 -18.76 -11.46
CA VAL A 130 6.16 -18.15 -12.69
C VAL A 130 6.91 -16.86 -12.32
N SER A 131 8.03 -16.60 -13.00
CA SER A 131 8.78 -15.34 -12.88
C SER A 131 8.70 -14.55 -14.19
N LEU A 132 8.60 -13.23 -14.08
CA LEU A 132 8.63 -12.31 -15.24
C LEU A 132 10.06 -11.93 -15.67
N THR A 133 11.06 -12.39 -14.92
CA THR A 133 12.48 -12.05 -15.09
C THR A 133 13.36 -13.28 -14.86
N ASN A 134 14.56 -13.27 -15.45
CA ASN A 134 15.57 -14.30 -15.23
C ASN A 134 16.49 -13.98 -14.04
N PHE A 135 16.24 -12.88 -13.33
CA PHE A 135 17.02 -12.50 -12.16
C PHE A 135 16.78 -13.50 -11.02
N THR A 136 17.85 -13.94 -10.37
CA THR A 136 17.83 -14.89 -9.24
C THR A 136 17.94 -14.16 -7.90
N ASP A 137 17.83 -14.89 -6.79
CA ASP A 137 18.03 -14.34 -5.43
C ASP A 137 17.02 -13.24 -5.06
N CYS A 138 15.77 -13.47 -5.46
CA CYS A 138 14.65 -12.59 -5.19
C CYS A 138 14.03 -12.85 -3.82
N ASP A 139 14.42 -12.02 -2.85
CA ASP A 139 13.95 -12.07 -1.45
C ASP A 139 12.80 -11.11 -1.14
N GLY A 140 12.36 -10.31 -2.13
CA GLY A 140 11.33 -9.29 -1.94
C GLY A 140 11.77 -8.09 -1.10
N SER A 141 13.07 -7.94 -0.85
CA SER A 141 13.63 -6.76 -0.21
C SER A 141 13.66 -5.56 -1.16
N TYR A 142 13.69 -4.36 -0.59
CA TYR A 142 13.63 -3.13 -1.40
C TYR A 142 14.83 -2.92 -2.35
N SER A 143 15.93 -3.69 -2.21
CA SER A 143 17.04 -3.69 -3.17
C SER A 143 16.85 -4.69 -4.34
N THR A 144 16.07 -5.76 -4.15
CA THR A 144 15.85 -6.80 -5.16
C THR A 144 14.59 -6.53 -5.99
N GLN A 145 13.54 -5.96 -5.39
CA GLN A 145 12.25 -5.67 -6.04
C GLN A 145 12.37 -4.99 -7.42
N PRO A 146 13.20 -3.95 -7.65
CA PRO A 146 13.29 -3.34 -8.98
C PRO A 146 13.81 -4.26 -10.10
N ARG A 147 14.49 -5.36 -9.76
CA ARG A 147 15.02 -6.35 -10.71
C ARG A 147 14.17 -7.61 -10.76
N CYS A 148 13.61 -8.01 -9.62
CA CYS A 148 12.76 -9.17 -9.44
C CYS A 148 11.32 -8.93 -9.93
N GLY A 149 10.87 -7.69 -9.90
CA GLY A 149 9.47 -7.33 -10.09
C GLY A 149 8.69 -7.38 -8.78
N ARG A 150 7.46 -6.89 -8.88
CA ARG A 150 6.39 -6.95 -7.89
C ARG A 150 5.07 -6.97 -8.67
N PRO A 151 4.53 -8.16 -8.97
CA PRO A 151 3.23 -8.31 -9.61
C PRO A 151 2.14 -7.81 -8.65
N LEU A 152 1.41 -6.76 -9.07
CA LEU A 152 0.35 -6.12 -8.27
C LEU A 152 -1.04 -6.23 -8.92
N GLY A 153 -1.11 -6.27 -10.25
CA GLY A 153 -2.39 -6.36 -10.95
C GLY A 153 -2.50 -7.67 -11.68
N LEU A 154 -3.44 -8.55 -11.31
CA LEU A 154 -3.67 -9.81 -12.02
C LEU A 154 -5.10 -9.87 -12.57
N ARG A 155 -5.25 -10.22 -13.86
CA ARG A 155 -6.55 -10.57 -14.46
C ARG A 155 -6.45 -11.76 -15.37
N MET A 156 -7.41 -12.66 -15.27
CA MET A 156 -7.55 -13.75 -16.21
C MET A 156 -8.33 -13.26 -17.44
N THR A 157 -7.79 -13.48 -18.64
CA THR A 157 -8.53 -13.23 -19.87
C THR A 157 -9.58 -14.33 -20.07
N PRO A 158 -10.62 -14.09 -20.90
CA PRO A 158 -11.58 -15.13 -21.28
C PRO A 158 -10.95 -16.36 -21.95
N LYS A 159 -9.70 -16.24 -22.44
CA LYS A 159 -8.94 -17.33 -23.05
C LYS A 159 -8.14 -18.15 -22.05
N GLY A 160 -8.16 -17.81 -20.76
CA GLY A 160 -7.33 -18.45 -19.73
C GLY A 160 -5.87 -17.98 -19.73
N GLU A 161 -5.58 -16.83 -20.34
CA GLU A 161 -4.26 -16.20 -20.25
C GLU A 161 -4.24 -15.26 -19.04
N LEU A 162 -3.12 -15.18 -18.33
CA LEU A 162 -2.98 -14.30 -17.17
C LEU A 162 -2.32 -12.98 -17.57
N LEU A 163 -3.05 -11.88 -17.48
CA LEU A 163 -2.50 -10.53 -17.57
C LEU A 163 -1.92 -10.11 -16.23
N VAL A 164 -0.76 -9.46 -16.28
CA VAL A 164 -0.01 -9.06 -15.10
C VAL A 164 0.54 -7.64 -15.25
N ALA A 165 0.15 -6.74 -14.34
CA ALA A 165 0.80 -5.46 -14.12
C ALA A 165 1.83 -5.64 -13.01
N ASP A 166 3.08 -5.38 -13.35
CA ASP A 166 4.19 -5.40 -12.43
C ASP A 166 4.67 -3.97 -12.15
N ALA A 167 4.87 -3.65 -10.87
CA ALA A 167 5.25 -2.32 -10.42
C ALA A 167 6.59 -1.81 -10.98
N TYR A 168 7.46 -2.70 -11.45
CA TYR A 168 8.81 -2.37 -11.92
C TYR A 168 9.09 -2.85 -13.35
N LEU A 169 8.46 -3.94 -13.79
CA LEU A 169 8.80 -4.62 -15.04
C LEU A 169 7.87 -4.23 -16.20
N GLY A 170 6.66 -3.74 -15.92
CA GLY A 170 5.67 -3.34 -16.92
C GLY A 170 4.46 -4.28 -17.01
N LEU A 171 3.84 -4.33 -18.19
CA LEU A 171 2.64 -5.13 -18.46
C LEU A 171 3.00 -6.41 -19.22
N TYR A 172 2.49 -7.54 -18.75
CA TYR A 172 2.75 -8.88 -19.29
C TYR A 172 1.47 -9.66 -19.53
N ILE A 173 1.57 -10.67 -20.40
CA ILE A 173 0.58 -11.73 -20.57
C ILE A 173 1.28 -13.09 -20.48
N ILE A 174 0.66 -14.04 -19.79
CA ILE A 174 1.19 -15.39 -19.60
C ILE A 174 0.19 -16.38 -20.20
N ASP A 175 0.64 -17.12 -21.21
CA ASP A 175 -0.07 -18.29 -21.71
C ASP A 175 0.22 -19.45 -20.76
N LEU A 176 -0.78 -19.80 -19.95
CA LEU A 176 -0.65 -20.77 -18.87
C LEU A 176 -0.51 -22.22 -19.35
N ASP A 177 -1.03 -22.53 -20.55
CA ASP A 177 -0.96 -23.85 -21.18
C ASP A 177 0.39 -24.08 -21.85
N LYS A 178 0.91 -23.05 -22.53
CA LYS A 178 2.21 -23.10 -23.22
C LYS A 178 3.38 -22.67 -22.32
N GLU A 179 3.09 -22.28 -21.09
CA GLU A 179 4.05 -21.74 -20.12
C GLU A 179 4.89 -20.59 -20.70
N LYS A 180 4.23 -19.72 -21.46
CA LYS A 180 4.90 -18.65 -22.21
C LYS A 180 4.59 -17.28 -21.62
N VAL A 181 5.62 -16.66 -21.03
CA VAL A 181 5.59 -15.27 -20.58
C VAL A 181 5.90 -14.34 -21.75
N SER A 182 5.04 -13.36 -22.01
CA SER A 182 5.22 -12.35 -23.06
C SER A 182 5.06 -10.95 -22.47
N LYS A 183 6.06 -10.10 -22.68
CA LYS A 183 5.98 -8.68 -22.31
C LYS A 183 5.14 -7.93 -23.34
N LEU A 184 4.13 -7.21 -22.88
CA LEU A 184 3.31 -6.33 -23.71
C LEU A 184 3.97 -4.95 -23.84
N PHE A 185 4.39 -4.36 -22.71
CA PHE A 185 5.27 -3.20 -22.66
C PHE A 185 6.05 -3.18 -21.35
N GLY A 186 7.20 -2.51 -21.32
CA GLY A 186 8.04 -2.41 -20.12
C GLY A 186 7.76 -1.17 -19.29
N SER A 187 8.14 -1.16 -18.01
CA SER A 187 8.30 0.11 -17.28
C SER A 187 9.29 1.02 -18.02
N GLY A 188 9.07 2.33 -17.98
CA GLY A 188 9.80 3.32 -18.77
C GLY A 188 9.30 3.49 -20.20
N SER A 189 8.13 2.95 -20.54
CA SER A 189 7.50 3.17 -21.86
C SER A 189 6.85 4.56 -21.95
N GLU A 190 6.98 5.22 -23.11
CA GLU A 190 6.37 6.52 -23.38
C GLU A 190 4.84 6.43 -23.51
N VAL A 191 4.15 7.50 -23.10
CA VAL A 191 2.69 7.61 -23.21
C VAL A 191 2.34 8.55 -24.36
N GLY A 192 1.72 8.04 -25.42
CA GLY A 192 1.67 8.75 -26.71
C GLY A 192 0.98 10.12 -26.71
N ASN A 193 0.06 10.38 -25.78
CA ASN A 193 -0.64 11.66 -25.62
C ASN A 193 -0.27 12.40 -24.32
N ASP A 194 0.86 12.04 -23.69
CA ASP A 194 1.31 12.65 -22.44
C ASP A 194 2.85 12.70 -22.35
N LEU A 195 3.42 13.90 -22.38
CA LEU A 195 4.87 14.14 -22.42
C LEU A 195 5.48 14.34 -21.02
N THR A 196 4.76 14.02 -19.94
CA THR A 196 5.21 14.23 -18.56
C THR A 196 6.43 13.39 -18.21
N ARG A 197 6.23 12.08 -18.03
CA ARG A 197 7.25 11.07 -17.76
C ARG A 197 6.83 9.72 -18.35
N PRO A 198 7.81 8.89 -18.74
CA PRO A 198 7.56 7.49 -19.07
C PRO A 198 6.91 6.76 -17.90
N THR A 199 6.27 5.65 -18.23
CA THR A 199 5.61 4.78 -17.23
C THR A 199 6.57 4.38 -16.12
N ARG A 200 6.10 4.30 -14.88
CA ARG A 200 6.94 3.94 -13.73
C ARG A 200 6.30 2.88 -12.84
N TYR A 201 5.20 3.21 -12.18
CA TYR A 201 4.58 2.39 -11.14
C TYR A 201 3.18 1.93 -11.58
N LEU A 202 3.13 0.81 -12.29
CA LEU A 202 1.86 0.17 -12.65
C LEU A 202 1.33 -0.61 -11.44
N ASN A 203 0.03 -0.56 -11.23
CA ASN A 203 -0.58 -1.17 -10.06
C ASN A 203 -1.58 -2.26 -10.47
N ASP A 204 -2.80 -1.89 -10.82
CA ASP A 204 -3.87 -2.81 -11.22
C ASP A 204 -4.22 -2.65 -12.70
N LEU A 205 -4.97 -3.60 -13.24
CA LEU A 205 -5.40 -3.60 -14.64
C LEU A 205 -6.77 -4.25 -14.81
N ASP A 206 -7.43 -3.91 -15.91
CA ASP A 206 -8.58 -4.68 -16.41
C ASP A 206 -8.71 -4.60 -17.93
N VAL A 207 -9.62 -5.39 -18.50
CA VAL A 207 -9.85 -5.47 -19.95
C VAL A 207 -11.20 -4.86 -20.30
N LEU A 208 -11.18 -3.88 -21.20
CA LEU A 208 -12.38 -3.27 -21.76
C LEU A 208 -13.04 -4.19 -22.81
N PRO A 209 -14.35 -4.05 -23.08
CA PRO A 209 -15.06 -4.85 -24.08
C PRO A 209 -14.47 -4.78 -25.49
N ASP A 210 -13.79 -3.68 -25.83
CA ASP A 210 -13.12 -3.50 -27.12
C ASP A 210 -11.70 -4.10 -27.19
N GLY A 211 -11.27 -4.80 -26.13
CA GLY A 211 -9.99 -5.47 -26.03
C GLY A 211 -8.81 -4.57 -25.66
N ARG A 212 -9.05 -3.28 -25.36
CA ARG A 212 -8.05 -2.44 -24.71
C ARG A 212 -7.83 -2.90 -23.28
N ILE A 213 -6.59 -2.84 -22.83
CA ILE A 213 -6.24 -3.06 -21.43
C ILE A 213 -6.16 -1.69 -20.76
N VAL A 214 -6.95 -1.48 -19.71
CA VAL A 214 -6.82 -0.31 -18.84
C VAL A 214 -5.87 -0.66 -17.69
N VAL A 215 -4.98 0.24 -17.33
CA VAL A 215 -3.96 0.03 -16.29
C VAL A 215 -3.91 1.28 -15.41
N SER A 216 -3.94 1.11 -14.10
CA SER A 216 -3.60 2.21 -13.18
C SER A 216 -2.09 2.36 -13.09
N GLU A 217 -1.65 3.60 -13.15
CA GLU A 217 -0.31 3.98 -12.75
C GLU A 217 -0.41 4.89 -11.54
N SER A 218 -0.07 4.36 -10.37
CA SER A 218 -0.17 5.08 -9.09
C SER A 218 0.64 6.38 -9.12
N SER A 219 1.86 6.32 -9.66
CA SER A 219 2.74 7.47 -9.77
C SER A 219 3.69 7.33 -10.94
N HIS A 220 3.82 8.39 -11.73
CA HIS A 220 4.89 8.52 -12.71
C HIS A 220 6.20 9.08 -12.09
N ARG A 221 6.23 9.33 -10.77
CA ARG A 221 7.38 9.91 -10.05
C ARG A 221 8.10 8.93 -9.15
N PHE A 222 7.35 8.16 -8.37
CA PHE A 222 7.85 7.20 -7.39
C PHE A 222 7.39 5.80 -7.76
N ASP A 223 8.20 4.79 -7.43
CA ASP A 223 7.87 3.37 -7.61
C ASP A 223 7.37 2.76 -6.29
N ASP A 224 6.91 1.50 -6.33
CA ASP A 224 6.28 0.80 -5.21
C ASP A 224 7.07 0.90 -3.89
N ARG A 225 8.38 0.70 -3.88
CA ARG A 225 9.18 0.77 -2.64
C ARG A 225 9.31 2.18 -2.03
N ASP A 226 9.03 3.22 -2.82
CA ASP A 226 9.07 4.62 -2.44
C ASP A 226 7.66 5.26 -2.47
N PHE A 227 6.59 4.45 -2.54
CA PHE A 227 5.21 4.90 -2.72
C PHE A 227 4.77 5.95 -1.69
N ILE A 228 5.24 5.81 -0.44
CA ILE A 228 4.93 6.71 0.66
C ILE A 228 5.36 8.15 0.38
N LEU A 229 6.41 8.34 -0.46
CA LEU A 229 6.83 9.66 -0.88
C LEU A 229 5.78 10.33 -1.78
N ASP A 230 5.06 9.57 -2.61
CA ASP A 230 3.99 10.11 -3.44
C ASP A 230 2.79 10.54 -2.60
N LEU A 231 2.40 9.73 -1.62
CA LEU A 231 1.35 10.07 -0.65
C LEU A 231 1.73 11.28 0.21
N PHE A 232 2.99 11.35 0.67
CA PHE A 232 3.49 12.49 1.43
C PHE A 232 3.64 13.74 0.56
N GLU A 233 3.87 13.61 -0.73
CA GLU A 233 3.86 14.73 -1.65
C GLU A 233 2.43 15.23 -1.92
N HIS A 234 1.49 14.30 -1.99
CA HIS A 234 0.08 14.54 -2.28
C HIS A 234 -0.09 15.43 -3.53
N ARG A 235 0.56 15.06 -4.62
CA ARG A 235 0.38 15.70 -5.94
C ARG A 235 -0.28 14.71 -6.89
N PRO A 236 -0.98 15.21 -7.92
CA PRO A 236 -1.71 14.37 -8.86
C PRO A 236 -0.77 13.69 -9.88
N ASN A 237 0.14 12.84 -9.40
CA ASN A 237 1.19 12.20 -10.19
C ASN A 237 0.72 10.89 -10.88
N GLY A 238 -0.53 10.50 -10.69
CA GLY A 238 -1.09 9.25 -11.17
C GLY A 238 -1.86 9.38 -12.48
N ARG A 239 -2.01 8.26 -13.18
CA ARG A 239 -2.71 8.17 -14.48
C ARG A 239 -3.53 6.88 -14.57
N LEU A 240 -4.63 6.94 -15.31
CA LEU A 240 -5.21 5.75 -15.93
C LEU A 240 -4.70 5.69 -17.37
N LEU A 241 -4.13 4.56 -17.74
CA LEU A 241 -3.58 4.29 -19.06
C LEU A 241 -4.46 3.30 -19.79
N THR A 242 -4.53 3.42 -21.11
CA THR A 242 -5.07 2.38 -22.00
C THR A 242 -3.97 1.88 -22.91
N PHE A 243 -3.90 0.57 -23.08
CA PHE A 243 -3.01 -0.11 -23.98
C PHE A 243 -3.80 -0.88 -25.05
N LYS A 244 -3.40 -0.74 -26.32
CA LYS A 244 -3.95 -1.50 -27.45
C LYS A 244 -2.94 -2.55 -27.91
N PRO A 245 -3.12 -3.84 -27.56
CA PRO A 245 -2.15 -4.89 -27.88
C PRO A 245 -1.86 -5.05 -29.37
N GLN A 246 -2.83 -4.75 -30.25
CA GLN A 246 -2.72 -4.97 -31.69
C GLN A 246 -1.72 -4.03 -32.36
N ILE A 247 -1.53 -2.82 -31.81
CA ILE A 247 -0.65 -1.79 -32.37
C ILE A 247 0.43 -1.32 -31.39
N GLY A 248 0.44 -1.86 -30.16
CA GLY A 248 1.40 -1.49 -29.12
C GLY A 248 1.26 -0.05 -28.61
N GLU A 249 0.08 0.56 -28.73
CA GLU A 249 -0.14 1.98 -28.38
C GLU A 249 -0.53 2.11 -26.89
N ILE A 250 0.22 2.94 -26.15
CA ILE A 250 -0.11 3.37 -24.78
C ILE A 250 -0.62 4.81 -24.82
N ARG A 251 -1.76 5.08 -24.20
CA ARG A 251 -2.33 6.43 -24.07
C ARG A 251 -2.82 6.66 -22.65
N ALA A 252 -2.72 7.88 -22.14
CA ALA A 252 -3.42 8.31 -20.95
C ALA A 252 -4.92 8.46 -21.25
N LEU A 253 -5.74 7.70 -20.54
CA LEU A 253 -7.20 7.83 -20.49
C LEU A 253 -7.60 8.98 -19.56
N LYS A 254 -6.98 9.04 -18.38
CA LYS A 254 -7.13 10.13 -17.42
C LYS A 254 -5.78 10.43 -16.78
N LYS A 255 -5.52 11.71 -16.57
CA LYS A 255 -4.30 12.22 -15.92
C LYS A 255 -4.68 12.97 -14.65
N ASP A 256 -3.65 13.39 -13.93
CA ASP A 256 -3.77 14.24 -12.77
C ASP A 256 -4.61 13.55 -11.67
N LEU A 257 -4.28 12.29 -11.38
CA LEU A 257 -4.91 11.48 -10.34
C LEU A 257 -4.01 11.37 -9.12
N TYR A 258 -4.60 11.29 -7.94
CA TYR A 258 -3.90 11.15 -6.66
C TYR A 258 -3.79 9.67 -6.29
N PHE A 259 -2.74 9.02 -6.78
CA PHE A 259 -2.44 7.62 -6.49
C PHE A 259 -3.61 6.67 -6.88
N PRO A 260 -3.94 6.52 -8.17
CA PRO A 260 -4.91 5.55 -8.61
C PRO A 260 -4.38 4.14 -8.35
N ASN A 261 -5.06 3.36 -7.51
CA ASN A 261 -4.56 2.09 -7.00
C ASN A 261 -5.20 0.92 -7.76
N GLY A 262 -6.46 0.60 -7.45
CA GLY A 262 -7.25 -0.46 -8.07
C GLY A 262 -8.05 -0.02 -9.30
N VAL A 263 -8.38 -0.98 -10.18
CA VAL A 263 -9.13 -0.76 -11.42
C VAL A 263 -10.13 -1.90 -11.66
N GLN A 264 -11.38 -1.58 -11.99
CA GLN A 264 -12.38 -2.57 -12.41
C GLN A 264 -13.17 -2.03 -13.61
N ALA A 265 -13.16 -2.76 -14.72
CA ALA A 265 -13.93 -2.42 -15.91
C ALA A 265 -15.31 -3.09 -15.89
N ILE A 266 -16.36 -2.33 -16.21
CA ILE A 266 -17.74 -2.83 -16.36
C ILE A 266 -18.36 -2.14 -17.58
N GLY A 267 -18.52 -2.88 -18.67
CA GLY A 267 -18.95 -2.30 -19.94
C GLY A 267 -17.98 -1.19 -20.41
N ASP A 268 -18.50 0.00 -20.69
CA ASP A 268 -17.67 1.15 -21.09
C ASP A 268 -17.16 1.98 -19.89
N TYR A 269 -17.46 1.58 -18.65
CA TYR A 269 -17.02 2.28 -17.46
C TYR A 269 -15.79 1.62 -16.85
N VAL A 270 -14.88 2.46 -16.35
CA VAL A 270 -13.76 2.05 -15.54
C VAL A 270 -13.91 2.66 -14.16
N TYR A 271 -14.11 1.81 -13.16
CA TYR A 271 -14.04 2.17 -11.75
C TYR A 271 -12.58 2.14 -11.31
N TYR A 272 -12.18 3.12 -10.52
CA TYR A 272 -10.83 3.20 -9.99
C TYR A 272 -10.83 3.80 -8.59
N SER A 273 -9.96 3.26 -7.73
CA SER A 273 -9.73 3.81 -6.40
C SER A 273 -8.64 4.86 -6.49
N GLU A 274 -8.88 6.01 -5.88
CA GLU A 274 -7.90 7.10 -5.81
C GLU A 274 -7.45 7.20 -4.35
N MET A 275 -6.44 6.39 -4.02
CA MET A 275 -5.99 6.16 -2.65
C MET A 275 -5.65 7.47 -1.94
N GLY A 276 -4.92 8.36 -2.62
CA GLY A 276 -4.52 9.65 -2.07
C GLY A 276 -5.70 10.57 -1.73
N MET A 277 -6.88 10.33 -2.31
CA MET A 277 -8.10 11.10 -2.06
C MET A 277 -9.16 10.32 -1.26
N ALA A 278 -8.86 9.10 -0.82
CA ALA A 278 -9.78 8.22 -0.08
C ALA A 278 -11.17 8.12 -0.76
N ARG A 279 -11.20 7.85 -2.07
CA ARG A 279 -12.46 7.81 -2.84
C ARG A 279 -12.45 6.81 -3.98
N ILE A 280 -13.64 6.45 -4.45
CA ILE A 280 -13.85 5.66 -5.66
C ILE A 280 -14.49 6.56 -6.72
N GLN A 281 -13.93 6.52 -7.92
CA GLN A 281 -14.46 7.22 -9.08
C GLN A 281 -14.75 6.24 -10.20
N LYS A 282 -15.62 6.64 -11.13
CA LYS A 282 -15.80 5.95 -12.41
C LYS A 282 -15.61 6.92 -13.55
N ILE A 283 -15.00 6.44 -14.63
CA ILE A 283 -14.88 7.17 -15.89
C ILE A 283 -15.56 6.39 -17.01
N ASN A 284 -16.37 7.06 -17.81
CA ASN A 284 -16.92 6.49 -19.04
C ASN A 284 -15.89 6.64 -20.17
N CYS A 285 -15.42 5.52 -20.71
CA CYS A 285 -14.35 5.49 -21.71
C CYS A 285 -14.75 6.05 -23.09
N LYS A 286 -16.04 6.30 -23.35
CA LYS A 286 -16.53 6.84 -24.63
C LYS A 286 -16.58 8.36 -24.63
N ASN A 287 -17.10 8.98 -23.56
CA ASN A 287 -17.27 10.43 -23.46
C ASN A 287 -16.30 11.10 -22.46
N LEU A 288 -15.51 10.30 -21.72
CA LEU A 288 -14.55 10.73 -20.69
C LEU A 288 -15.18 11.44 -19.49
N GLU A 289 -16.48 11.26 -19.29
CA GLU A 289 -17.18 11.75 -18.11
C GLU A 289 -16.73 11.00 -16.87
N VAL A 290 -16.43 11.74 -15.80
CA VAL A 290 -16.02 11.20 -14.51
C VAL A 290 -17.12 11.47 -13.50
N THR A 291 -17.49 10.44 -12.75
CA THR A 291 -18.47 10.52 -11.67
C THR A 291 -17.86 9.96 -10.39
N THR A 292 -18.05 10.65 -9.28
CA THR A 292 -17.70 10.14 -7.97
C THR A 292 -18.69 9.05 -7.57
N VAL A 293 -18.18 7.87 -7.23
CA VAL A 293 -18.97 6.71 -6.82
C VAL A 293 -19.15 6.76 -5.32
N VAL A 294 -18.03 6.90 -4.60
CA VAL A 294 -17.99 7.12 -3.15
C VAL A 294 -16.87 8.12 -2.86
N ASP A 295 -17.14 9.07 -1.97
CA ASP A 295 -16.15 10.04 -1.48
C ASP A 295 -15.96 9.89 0.03
N GLY A 296 -14.80 10.30 0.54
CA GLY A 296 -14.54 10.32 1.97
C GLY A 296 -14.49 8.94 2.63
N LEU A 297 -14.00 7.90 1.94
CA LEU A 297 -13.86 6.56 2.51
C LEU A 297 -13.17 6.59 3.87
N PRO A 298 -13.54 5.70 4.81
CA PRO A 298 -12.99 5.74 6.16
C PRO A 298 -11.49 5.38 6.24
N GLY A 299 -10.91 4.89 5.15
CA GLY A 299 -9.50 4.58 5.02
C GLY A 299 -9.00 4.74 3.58
N TYR A 300 -7.80 4.25 3.31
CA TYR A 300 -7.15 4.33 2.02
C TYR A 300 -7.51 3.11 1.15
N PRO A 301 -8.28 3.28 0.05
CA PRO A 301 -8.71 2.16 -0.77
C PRO A 301 -7.57 1.57 -1.61
N ASP A 302 -7.68 0.27 -1.86
CA ASP A 302 -6.74 -0.48 -2.68
C ASP A 302 -7.42 -1.02 -3.97
N ASN A 303 -7.10 -2.25 -4.38
CA ASN A 303 -7.70 -2.98 -5.49
C ASN A 303 -9.24 -2.90 -5.55
N ILE A 304 -9.81 -2.98 -6.76
CA ILE A 304 -11.27 -3.11 -6.93
C ILE A 304 -11.56 -4.43 -7.65
N ARG A 305 -12.45 -5.25 -7.10
CA ARG A 305 -12.88 -6.49 -7.73
C ARG A 305 -14.40 -6.56 -7.80
N LEU A 306 -14.93 -7.13 -8.88
CA LEU A 306 -16.36 -7.39 -9.00
C LEU A 306 -16.68 -8.78 -8.43
N ASP A 307 -17.67 -8.86 -7.55
CA ASP A 307 -18.20 -10.15 -7.09
C ASP A 307 -19.22 -10.73 -8.09
N PRO A 308 -19.65 -12.00 -7.92
CA PRO A 308 -20.65 -12.62 -8.79
C PRO A 308 -22.06 -11.97 -8.73
N LEU A 309 -22.35 -11.16 -7.72
CA LEU A 309 -23.61 -10.44 -7.55
C LEU A 309 -23.58 -9.04 -8.19
N GLY A 310 -22.43 -8.62 -8.74
CA GLY A 310 -22.25 -7.31 -9.36
C GLY A 310 -21.77 -6.23 -8.39
N GLN A 311 -21.32 -6.60 -7.20
CA GLN A 311 -20.83 -5.68 -6.16
C GLN A 311 -19.34 -5.42 -6.33
N LEU A 312 -18.92 -4.17 -6.14
CA LEU A 312 -17.52 -3.77 -6.04
C LEU A 312 -17.00 -4.10 -4.64
N LEU A 313 -16.08 -5.04 -4.57
CA LEU A 313 -15.28 -5.33 -3.39
C LEU A 313 -14.05 -4.41 -3.39
N VAL A 314 -13.91 -3.61 -2.34
CA VAL A 314 -12.77 -2.69 -2.16
C VAL A 314 -12.15 -2.90 -0.79
N PRO A 315 -10.90 -3.38 -0.72
CA PRO A 315 -10.18 -3.45 0.53
C PRO A 315 -9.70 -2.06 0.98
N ILE A 316 -9.71 -1.86 2.29
CA ILE A 316 -9.15 -0.70 2.99
C ILE A 316 -8.14 -1.25 4.00
N PRO A 317 -6.86 -1.42 3.63
CA PRO A 317 -5.85 -1.98 4.53
C PRO A 317 -5.46 -1.03 5.68
N THR A 318 -5.83 0.24 5.60
CA THR A 318 -5.47 1.22 6.63
C THR A 318 -6.56 2.27 6.75
N MET A 319 -7.01 2.49 7.98
CA MET A 319 -8.02 3.48 8.34
C MET A 319 -7.40 4.87 8.48
N ARG A 320 -8.17 5.91 8.13
CA ARG A 320 -7.78 7.29 8.36
C ARG A 320 -7.96 7.65 9.82
N ASP A 321 -7.02 8.41 10.36
CA ASP A 321 -7.10 8.91 11.72
C ASP A 321 -6.89 10.44 11.81
N ASN A 322 -6.88 10.96 13.05
CA ASN A 322 -6.66 12.38 13.28
C ASN A 322 -5.20 12.81 13.01
N PHE A 323 -4.24 11.89 13.10
CA PHE A 323 -2.84 12.16 12.84
C PHE A 323 -2.61 12.40 11.35
N ASP A 324 -3.27 11.65 10.47
CA ASP A 324 -3.28 11.86 9.03
C ASP A 324 -3.73 13.28 8.67
N ALA A 325 -4.89 13.69 9.19
CA ALA A 325 -5.43 15.03 8.95
C ALA A 325 -4.48 16.13 9.46
N TRP A 326 -3.88 15.92 10.64
CA TRP A 326 -2.89 16.83 11.20
C TRP A 326 -1.62 16.93 10.31
N LEU A 327 -1.15 15.82 9.76
CA LEU A 327 0.04 15.78 8.91
C LEU A 327 -0.25 16.35 7.50
N ALA A 328 -1.46 16.14 6.97
CA ALA A 328 -1.94 16.62 5.68
C ALA A 328 -1.85 18.16 5.58
N GLU A 329 -2.20 18.89 6.65
CA GLU A 329 -2.12 20.35 6.70
C GLU A 329 -0.69 20.90 6.84
N ARG A 330 0.33 20.04 7.03
CA ARG A 330 1.71 20.43 7.35
C ARG A 330 2.71 19.98 6.27
N PRO A 331 2.64 20.51 5.04
CA PRO A 331 3.52 20.11 3.95
C PRO A 331 5.02 20.33 4.28
N LYS A 332 5.37 21.42 4.97
CA LYS A 332 6.77 21.65 5.40
C LYS A 332 7.29 20.58 6.34
N LEU A 333 6.43 20.03 7.21
CA LEU A 333 6.79 18.93 8.10
C LEU A 333 6.99 17.64 7.30
N ARG A 334 6.03 17.28 6.43
CA ARG A 334 6.18 16.12 5.52
C ARG A 334 7.48 16.19 4.72
N GLY A 335 7.74 17.34 4.09
CA GLY A 335 8.98 17.56 3.33
C GLY A 335 10.26 17.54 4.18
N PHE A 336 10.19 17.86 5.47
CA PHE A 336 11.32 17.70 6.39
C PHE A 336 11.51 16.24 6.80
N LEU A 337 10.44 15.52 7.11
CA LEU A 337 10.47 14.10 7.48
C LEU A 337 11.12 13.27 6.37
N THR A 338 10.82 13.53 5.10
CA THR A 338 11.46 12.84 3.96
C THR A 338 12.96 13.14 3.79
N LYS A 339 13.48 14.20 4.41
CA LYS A 339 14.94 14.49 4.39
C LYS A 339 15.70 13.72 5.48
N VAL A 340 15.01 13.35 6.55
CA VAL A 340 15.63 12.75 7.75
C VAL A 340 15.37 11.25 7.82
N LEU A 341 14.20 10.81 7.39
CA LEU A 341 13.74 9.43 7.45
C LEU A 341 13.77 8.78 6.08
N SER A 342 14.15 7.50 6.03
CA SER A 342 14.06 6.71 4.81
C SER A 342 12.59 6.42 4.47
N PRO A 343 12.24 6.15 3.20
CA PRO A 343 10.90 5.74 2.80
C PRO A 343 10.36 4.58 3.64
N ARG A 344 11.18 3.55 3.90
CA ARG A 344 10.80 2.43 4.78
C ARG A 344 10.41 2.86 6.19
N MET A 345 11.13 3.81 6.78
CA MET A 345 10.83 4.33 8.12
C MET A 345 9.55 5.17 8.11
N LEU A 346 9.32 5.95 7.05
CA LEU A 346 8.07 6.70 6.87
C LEU A 346 6.87 5.77 6.73
N THR A 347 6.99 4.71 5.92
CA THR A 347 5.94 3.69 5.80
C THR A 347 5.68 3.03 7.16
N PHE A 348 6.73 2.65 7.89
CA PHE A 348 6.57 2.09 9.23
C PHE A 348 5.82 3.04 10.16
N ILE A 349 6.15 4.33 10.21
CA ILE A 349 5.42 5.31 11.04
C ILE A 349 3.97 5.46 10.60
N ALA A 350 3.72 5.55 9.29
CA ALA A 350 2.36 5.71 8.74
C ALA A 350 1.48 4.47 8.98
N VAL A 351 2.08 3.29 9.13
CA VAL A 351 1.37 2.01 9.34
C VAL A 351 1.34 1.60 10.81
N VAL A 352 2.28 2.04 11.66
CA VAL A 352 2.37 1.63 13.08
C VAL A 352 1.33 2.30 13.97
N ASP A 353 0.79 3.47 13.59
CA ASP A 353 -0.39 4.03 14.25
C ASP A 353 -1.65 3.12 14.08
N VAL A 354 -1.57 2.08 13.23
CA VAL A 354 -2.63 1.09 12.96
C VAL A 354 -2.54 -0.16 13.87
N LEU A 355 -1.41 -0.43 14.55
CA LEU A 355 -1.21 -1.63 15.38
C LEU A 355 -2.09 -1.70 16.67
N ALA A 356 -3.11 -0.85 16.78
CA ALA A 356 -4.03 -0.78 17.91
C ALA A 356 -5.52 -0.92 17.52
N VAL A 357 -5.86 -1.29 16.28
CA VAL A 357 -7.26 -1.31 15.83
C VAL A 357 -7.59 -2.60 15.06
N ASP A 358 -8.53 -3.37 15.62
CA ASP A 358 -8.96 -4.71 15.17
C ASP A 358 -9.35 -4.80 13.68
N VAL A 359 -9.18 -6.01 13.13
CA VAL A 359 -9.59 -6.42 11.78
C VAL A 359 -11.12 -6.36 11.66
N GLU A 360 -11.66 -5.41 10.90
CA GLU A 360 -13.10 -5.16 10.86
C GLU A 360 -13.70 -5.20 9.44
N ALA A 361 -14.67 -6.07 9.18
CA ALA A 361 -15.44 -6.02 7.94
C ALA A 361 -16.65 -5.06 8.09
N VAL A 362 -17.23 -4.66 6.96
CA VAL A 362 -18.55 -3.99 6.83
C VAL A 362 -19.60 -5.07 6.58
N ASP A 363 -20.80 -4.95 7.15
CA ASP A 363 -21.82 -6.00 7.07
C ASP A 363 -22.44 -6.08 5.65
N ASP A 364 -22.54 -7.30 5.11
CA ASP A 364 -23.16 -7.61 3.80
C ASP A 364 -24.63 -7.22 3.66
N GLU A 365 -25.33 -6.88 4.76
CA GLU A 365 -26.79 -6.73 4.76
C GLU A 365 -27.28 -5.32 4.34
N GLU A 366 -26.40 -4.31 4.30
CA GLU A 366 -26.76 -2.96 3.82
C GLU A 366 -25.67 -2.37 2.92
N ALA A 367 -25.61 -2.90 1.70
CA ALA A 367 -25.13 -2.23 0.49
C ALA A 367 -25.29 -0.70 0.53
N VAL A 368 -24.21 0.07 0.31
CA VAL A 368 -24.38 1.47 -0.10
C VAL A 368 -24.91 1.44 -1.52
N ASP A 369 -26.19 1.75 -1.69
CA ASP A 369 -26.88 1.78 -2.98
C ASP A 369 -26.28 2.91 -3.83
N VAL A 370 -25.53 2.55 -4.87
CA VAL A 370 -24.84 3.52 -5.72
C VAL A 370 -25.68 3.73 -6.97
N ASP A 371 -26.55 4.73 -6.94
CA ASP A 371 -27.37 5.14 -8.09
C ASP A 371 -26.48 5.65 -9.24
N ALA A 372 -26.11 4.72 -10.13
CA ALA A 372 -26.07 4.81 -11.59
C ALA A 372 -25.21 3.64 -12.11
N VAL A 373 -25.88 2.59 -12.62
CA VAL A 373 -25.31 1.31 -13.10
C VAL A 373 -24.98 0.34 -11.95
N ASP A 374 -26.02 -0.30 -11.41
CA ASP A 374 -26.09 -1.60 -10.69
C ASP A 374 -24.78 -2.16 -10.09
N ALA A 375 -24.10 -1.40 -9.23
CA ALA A 375 -22.93 -1.90 -8.50
C ALA A 375 -22.95 -1.42 -7.06
N VAL A 376 -23.08 -2.36 -6.12
CA VAL A 376 -23.02 -2.12 -4.66
C VAL A 376 -21.56 -2.11 -4.21
N LEU A 377 -21.16 -1.21 -3.31
CA LEU A 377 -19.81 -1.23 -2.72
C LEU A 377 -19.78 -2.05 -1.42
N VAL A 378 -18.88 -3.05 -1.34
CA VAL A 378 -18.52 -3.76 -0.11
C VAL A 378 -17.10 -3.39 0.28
N VAL A 379 -16.95 -2.88 1.50
CA VAL A 379 -15.67 -2.43 2.03
C VAL A 379 -15.12 -3.48 2.99
N ALA A 380 -13.90 -3.96 2.74
CA ALA A 380 -13.23 -4.90 3.63
C ALA A 380 -12.02 -4.22 4.29
N VAL A 381 -12.04 -3.99 5.61
CA VAL A 381 -10.85 -3.49 6.32
C VAL A 381 -10.02 -4.70 6.77
N VAL A 382 -8.73 -4.73 6.40
CA VAL A 382 -7.81 -5.81 6.77
C VAL A 382 -6.65 -5.20 7.56
N ASP A 383 -6.51 -5.58 8.84
CA ASP A 383 -5.35 -5.26 9.67
C ASP A 383 -4.35 -6.44 9.65
N GLU A 384 -3.07 -6.13 9.45
CA GLU A 384 -1.99 -7.12 9.35
C GLU A 384 -1.11 -7.03 10.61
N GLN A 385 -1.42 -7.83 11.64
CA GLN A 385 -0.56 -7.92 12.82
C GLN A 385 0.77 -8.60 12.47
N SER A 386 1.89 -7.89 12.67
CA SER A 386 3.23 -8.50 12.67
C SER A 386 3.53 -9.09 14.05
N GLU A 387 3.66 -10.41 14.15
CA GLU A 387 4.24 -11.06 15.33
C GLU A 387 5.68 -10.59 15.52
N GLN A 388 5.99 -10.15 16.74
CA GLN A 388 7.34 -9.88 17.19
C GLN A 388 8.16 -11.17 17.11
N LEU A 389 9.31 -11.09 16.45
CA LEU A 389 10.41 -12.04 16.63
C LEU A 389 10.88 -11.94 18.08
N ASP A 390 10.31 -12.78 18.95
CA ASP A 390 10.91 -13.08 20.25
C ASP A 390 12.21 -13.86 20.00
N GLY A 391 13.31 -13.21 20.32
CA GLY A 391 14.66 -13.75 20.19
C GLY A 391 14.93 -14.90 21.16
N GLN A 392 15.73 -15.85 20.67
CA GLN A 392 16.74 -16.53 21.47
C GLN A 392 18.13 -16.11 21.01
#